data_AF-A0ABD6FRS6-F1
#
_entry.id   AF-A0ABD6FRS6-F1
#
_cell.length_a   1.000
_cell.length_b   1.000
_cell.length_c   1.000
_cell.angle_alpha   90.00
_cell.angle_beta   90.00
_cell.angle_gamma   90.00
#
_symmetry.space_group_name_H-M   'P 1'
#
loop_
_entity.id
_entity.type
_entity.pdbx_description
1 polymer ?
#
loop_
_entity_poly.entity_id
_entity_poly.type
_entity_poly.pdbx_seq_one_letter_code
_entity_poly.pdbx_strand_id
1 'polypeptide(L)'
;MRTGGSLGQVWRGWGVKLLLFFALMVAGWGLGVGDAQAQEDELLPLGIIVQPEPGELEVWIETDQRRYDLGDEVTIRFGLNRDAWVYIYNLDADGRVSLLFPNRFDRQNRVRAGTHRLPRRGYAFEAAGPPGVEYLQIIASRTPLELSREGAWAQEPFPDLGAAGLLEAKVRSQLRTVPADDWAVAWTSFRVGRPTPPPPPPAPAPPAKPKAWEPSVHLGLDVGWGPDPDEPHRIIFSFGGDVGSPDLGLGFSLRLTGEEPHPGWYQRGPETELYGRFTLVRSGSFDVRTGVGLAWQAWAYGGSPPFRSETRVRPTFLLGAGFRQGPGYTWVGYHVRRGMVLGVALQF
;
A
#
# COMPACT_ATOMS: atom_id res chain seq x y z
N MET A 1 67.63 -5.83 11.33
CA MET A 1 66.80 -4.91 12.13
C MET A 1 66.00 -3.99 11.19
N ARG A 2 64.67 -4.02 11.39
CA ARG A 2 63.60 -3.08 10.99
C ARG A 2 63.49 -2.59 9.54
N THR A 3 62.52 -3.22 8.87
CA THR A 3 61.74 -2.74 7.74
C THR A 3 60.88 -1.53 8.11
N GLY A 4 61.03 -0.42 7.39
CA GLY A 4 60.13 0.74 7.46
C GLY A 4 58.99 0.58 6.46
N GLY A 5 57.90 -0.06 6.88
CA GLY A 5 56.64 -0.05 6.13
C GLY A 5 55.91 1.27 6.37
N SER A 6 55.78 2.08 5.31
CA SER A 6 55.01 3.33 5.33
C SER A 6 53.55 3.06 5.71
N LEU A 7 53.12 3.66 6.82
CA LEU A 7 51.73 3.66 7.32
C LEU A 7 50.71 4.16 6.27
N GLY A 8 51.13 4.85 5.20
CA GLY A 8 50.24 5.35 4.15
C GLY A 8 49.66 4.29 3.21
N GLN A 9 50.29 3.11 3.08
CA GLN A 9 49.85 2.06 2.14
C GLN A 9 48.78 1.12 2.74
N VAL A 10 48.77 0.93 4.06
CA VAL A 10 47.84 0.01 4.75
C VAL A 10 46.41 0.60 4.84
N TRP A 11 46.28 1.93 4.85
CA TRP A 11 45.00 2.63 5.07
C TRP A 11 44.17 2.85 3.79
N ARG A 12 44.80 2.89 2.60
CA ARG A 12 44.09 3.00 1.31
C ARG A 12 43.23 1.76 0.98
N GLY A 13 43.58 0.59 1.51
CA GLY A 13 42.88 -0.67 1.22
C GLY A 13 41.56 -0.87 1.99
N TRP A 14 41.41 -0.25 3.16
CA TRP A 14 40.20 -0.39 4.00
C TRP A 14 39.09 0.59 3.60
N GLY A 15 39.44 1.82 3.21
CA GLY A 15 38.48 2.83 2.76
C GLY A 15 37.69 2.42 1.50
N VAL A 16 38.36 1.79 0.53
CA VAL A 16 37.72 1.29 -0.70
C VAL A 16 36.81 0.07 -0.43
N LYS A 17 37.20 -0.80 0.51
CA LYS A 17 36.41 -1.99 0.88
C LYS A 17 35.15 -1.64 1.69
N LEU A 18 35.20 -0.60 2.53
CA LEU A 18 34.02 -0.08 3.22
C LEU A 18 33.04 0.63 2.26
N LEU A 19 33.56 1.37 1.28
CA LEU A 19 32.78 2.01 0.22
C LEU A 19 32.00 0.99 -0.64
N LEU A 20 32.64 -0.14 -0.99
CA LEU A 20 32.00 -1.24 -1.73
C LEU A 20 30.94 -1.97 -0.90
N PHE A 21 31.16 -2.14 0.42
CA PHE A 21 30.18 -2.75 1.32
C PHE A 21 28.90 -1.90 1.45
N PHE A 22 29.03 -0.58 1.56
CA PHE A 22 27.87 0.33 1.62
C PHE A 22 27.15 0.48 0.28
N ALA A 23 27.89 0.49 -0.85
CA ALA A 23 27.27 0.53 -2.19
C ALA A 23 26.42 -0.71 -2.49
N LEU A 24 26.83 -1.90 -2.01
CA LEU A 24 26.07 -3.15 -2.12
C LEU A 24 24.80 -3.18 -1.24
N MET A 25 24.79 -2.48 -0.11
CA MET A 25 23.57 -2.35 0.73
C MET A 25 22.51 -1.44 0.08
N VAL A 26 22.91 -0.37 -0.60
CA VAL A 26 21.98 0.57 -1.27
C VAL A 26 21.32 -0.06 -2.49
N ALA A 27 22.02 -0.96 -3.20
CA ALA A 27 21.47 -1.65 -4.39
C ALA A 27 20.44 -2.76 -4.05
N GLY A 28 20.43 -3.28 -2.82
CA GLY A 28 19.57 -4.41 -2.42
C GLY A 28 18.13 -4.03 -2.04
N TRP A 29 17.79 -2.74 -1.97
CA TRP A 29 16.53 -2.24 -1.38
C TRP A 29 15.75 -1.31 -2.33
N GLY A 30 16.06 -1.36 -3.63
CA GLY A 30 15.57 -0.42 -4.62
C GLY A 30 14.74 -1.05 -5.73
N LEU A 31 13.74 -1.89 -5.44
CA LEU A 31 12.63 -2.19 -6.36
C LEU A 31 11.36 -2.52 -5.56
N GLY A 32 10.43 -1.58 -5.54
CA GLY A 32 9.13 -1.76 -4.87
C GLY A 32 8.33 -0.48 -4.74
N VAL A 33 8.29 0.35 -5.78
CA VAL A 33 7.25 1.38 -5.93
C VAL A 33 6.11 0.73 -6.69
N GLY A 34 4.98 0.55 -6.01
CA GLY A 34 3.72 0.16 -6.61
C GLY A 34 2.61 0.73 -5.75
N ASP A 35 2.04 1.85 -6.19
CA ASP A 35 0.78 2.36 -5.67
C ASP A 35 -0.29 1.30 -5.90
N ALA A 36 -0.66 0.56 -4.86
CA ALA A 36 -1.85 -0.27 -4.87
C ALA A 36 -3.05 0.63 -4.54
N GLN A 37 -3.62 1.26 -5.56
CA GLN A 37 -5.03 1.65 -5.48
C GLN A 37 -5.83 0.34 -5.38
N ALA A 38 -6.34 0.05 -4.18
CA ALA A 38 -7.32 -0.99 -3.98
C ALA A 38 -8.59 -0.61 -4.75
N GLN A 39 -8.72 -1.14 -5.96
CA GLN A 39 -9.99 -1.25 -6.65
C GLN A 39 -10.82 -2.25 -5.82
N GLU A 40 -11.92 -1.78 -5.24
CA GLU A 40 -12.91 -2.66 -4.59
C GLU A 40 -13.44 -3.61 -5.67
N ASP A 41 -12.83 -4.80 -5.76
CA ASP A 41 -13.46 -5.95 -6.40
C ASP A 41 -14.81 -6.14 -5.70
N GLU A 42 -15.89 -5.93 -6.45
CA GLU A 42 -17.24 -6.32 -6.05
C GLU A 42 -17.22 -7.84 -5.91
N LEU A 43 -16.88 -8.31 -4.71
CA LEU A 43 -16.74 -9.74 -4.39
C LEU A 43 -18.07 -10.43 -4.70
N LEU A 44 -18.10 -11.18 -5.80
CA LEU A 44 -19.19 -12.08 -6.10
C LEU A 44 -19.39 -13.01 -4.91
N PRO A 45 -20.61 -13.18 -4.39
CA PRO A 45 -20.85 -14.08 -3.28
C PRO A 45 -20.48 -15.51 -3.67
N LEU A 46 -19.90 -16.24 -2.71
CA LEU A 46 -19.63 -17.66 -2.83
C LEU A 46 -20.94 -18.40 -3.17
N GLY A 47 -20.99 -19.07 -4.33
CA GLY A 47 -22.15 -19.85 -4.78
C GLY A 47 -22.76 -19.44 -6.13
N ILE A 48 -22.33 -18.32 -6.72
CA ILE A 48 -22.64 -17.96 -8.11
C ILE A 48 -21.70 -18.72 -9.05
N ILE A 49 -22.26 -19.46 -9.99
CA ILE A 49 -21.47 -20.14 -11.03
C ILE A 49 -21.03 -19.10 -12.06
N VAL A 50 -19.73 -18.87 -12.16
CA VAL A 50 -19.18 -18.02 -13.23
C VAL A 50 -18.93 -18.90 -14.45
N GLN A 51 -19.49 -18.52 -15.61
CA GLN A 51 -19.25 -19.23 -16.87
C GLN A 51 -17.79 -18.99 -17.31
N PRO A 52 -16.95 -20.03 -17.44
CA PRO A 52 -15.53 -19.83 -17.69
C PRO A 52 -15.19 -19.57 -19.18
N GLU A 53 -16.02 -19.93 -20.16
CA GLU A 53 -15.79 -19.62 -21.59
C GLU A 53 -17.11 -19.40 -22.37
N PRO A 54 -17.13 -18.54 -23.41
CA PRO A 54 -18.30 -18.35 -24.27
C PRO A 54 -18.59 -19.61 -25.10
N GLY A 55 -19.76 -20.21 -24.89
CA GLY A 55 -20.27 -21.35 -25.68
C GLY A 55 -21.26 -20.90 -26.77
N GLU A 56 -21.81 -21.85 -27.53
CA GLU A 56 -22.83 -21.55 -28.57
C GLU A 56 -24.17 -21.07 -28.00
N LEU A 57 -24.50 -21.45 -26.76
CA LEU A 57 -25.66 -20.94 -26.04
C LEU A 57 -25.25 -19.65 -25.29
N GLU A 58 -26.05 -18.61 -25.47
CA GLU A 58 -25.88 -17.33 -24.78
C GLU A 58 -27.14 -17.00 -23.99
N VAL A 59 -26.97 -16.40 -22.82
CA VAL A 59 -28.06 -15.96 -21.97
C VAL A 59 -27.70 -14.63 -21.29
N TRP A 60 -28.68 -13.78 -21.05
CA TRP A 60 -28.56 -12.58 -20.23
C TRP A 60 -29.77 -12.44 -19.32
N ILE A 61 -29.60 -11.75 -18.20
CA ILE A 61 -30.67 -11.44 -17.24
C ILE A 61 -30.48 -10.03 -16.70
N GLU A 62 -31.58 -9.31 -16.52
CA GLU A 62 -31.63 -8.00 -15.89
C GLU A 62 -32.92 -7.86 -15.07
N THR A 63 -32.92 -6.93 -14.14
CA THR A 63 -34.10 -6.48 -13.41
C THR A 63 -34.56 -5.13 -13.97
N ASP A 64 -35.84 -4.78 -13.79
CA ASP A 64 -36.36 -3.49 -14.27
C ASP A 64 -35.83 -2.28 -13.47
N GLN A 65 -35.34 -2.52 -12.25
CA GLN A 65 -34.71 -1.51 -11.41
C GLN A 65 -33.43 -2.07 -10.77
N ARG A 66 -32.52 -1.18 -10.39
CA ARG A 66 -31.31 -1.53 -9.63
C ARG A 66 -31.52 -1.48 -8.11
N ARG A 67 -32.65 -0.96 -7.66
CA ARG A 67 -33.01 -0.83 -6.24
C ARG A 67 -34.52 -1.00 -6.09
N TYR A 68 -34.91 -1.72 -5.05
CA TYR A 68 -36.29 -1.95 -4.64
C TYR A 68 -36.43 -1.66 -3.15
N ASP A 69 -37.50 -0.98 -2.74
CA ASP A 69 -37.94 -0.97 -1.34
C ASP A 69 -38.65 -2.30 -1.02
N LEU A 70 -38.77 -2.63 0.27
CA LEU A 70 -39.44 -3.86 0.70
C LEU A 70 -40.91 -3.85 0.26
N GLY A 71 -41.33 -4.93 -0.42
CA GLY A 71 -42.67 -5.09 -0.98
C GLY A 71 -42.83 -4.55 -2.41
N ASP A 72 -41.81 -3.94 -3.01
CA ASP A 72 -41.86 -3.54 -4.40
C ASP A 72 -41.96 -4.77 -5.32
N GLU A 73 -42.72 -4.65 -6.40
CA GLU A 73 -42.78 -5.68 -7.44
C GLU A 73 -41.50 -5.68 -8.29
N VAL A 74 -40.87 -6.84 -8.41
CA VAL A 74 -39.66 -7.06 -9.22
C VAL A 74 -40.05 -7.67 -10.56
N THR A 75 -39.68 -7.01 -11.65
CA THR A 75 -39.75 -7.59 -12.99
C THR A 75 -38.37 -8.07 -13.42
N ILE A 76 -38.31 -9.32 -13.87
CA ILE A 76 -37.10 -9.91 -14.46
C ILE A 76 -37.27 -9.96 -15.97
N ARG A 77 -36.25 -9.51 -16.70
CA ARG A 77 -36.13 -9.69 -18.14
C ARG A 77 -34.90 -10.56 -18.42
N PHE A 78 -35.05 -11.51 -19.33
CA PHE A 78 -33.92 -12.34 -19.75
C PHE A 78 -34.04 -12.66 -21.23
N GLY A 79 -32.92 -13.03 -21.85
CA GLY A 79 -32.91 -13.46 -23.23
C GLY A 79 -31.94 -14.60 -23.46
N LEU A 80 -32.24 -15.41 -24.47
CA LEU A 80 -31.44 -16.55 -24.90
C LEU A 80 -31.42 -16.65 -26.42
N ASN A 81 -30.29 -17.07 -27.00
CA ASN A 81 -30.11 -17.13 -28.45
C ASN A 81 -30.65 -18.43 -29.09
N ARG A 82 -30.94 -19.47 -28.29
CA ARG A 82 -31.46 -20.78 -28.73
C ARG A 82 -32.50 -21.30 -27.74
N ASP A 83 -33.34 -22.25 -28.14
CA ASP A 83 -34.30 -22.89 -27.23
C ASP A 83 -33.57 -23.67 -26.12
N ALA A 84 -33.96 -23.45 -24.86
CA ALA A 84 -33.29 -24.07 -23.70
C ALA A 84 -34.24 -24.25 -22.50
N TRP A 85 -33.85 -25.11 -21.56
CA TRP A 85 -34.39 -25.13 -20.21
C TRP A 85 -33.75 -24.03 -19.37
N VAL A 86 -34.56 -23.19 -18.74
CA VAL A 86 -34.11 -22.01 -17.99
C VAL A 86 -34.39 -22.18 -16.51
N TYR A 87 -33.41 -21.83 -15.69
CA TYR A 87 -33.50 -21.81 -14.23
C TYR A 87 -33.03 -20.46 -13.73
N ILE A 88 -33.85 -19.77 -12.94
CA ILE A 88 -33.49 -18.46 -12.36
C ILE A 88 -33.64 -18.56 -10.86
N TYR A 89 -32.58 -18.19 -10.15
CA TYR A 89 -32.57 -18.19 -8.69
C TYR A 89 -32.08 -16.85 -8.16
N ASN A 90 -32.59 -16.52 -6.98
CA ASN A 90 -32.18 -15.37 -6.20
C ASN A 90 -31.27 -15.82 -5.06
N LEU A 91 -30.13 -15.16 -4.91
CA LEU A 91 -29.25 -15.25 -3.76
C LEU A 91 -29.42 -13.99 -2.92
N ASP A 92 -30.05 -14.15 -1.76
CA ASP A 92 -30.33 -13.04 -0.86
C ASP A 92 -29.08 -12.56 -0.10
N ALA A 93 -29.21 -11.45 0.63
CA ALA A 93 -28.11 -10.87 1.38
C ALA A 93 -27.60 -11.73 2.56
N ASP A 94 -28.39 -12.73 3.00
CA ASP A 94 -27.99 -13.71 4.03
C ASP A 94 -27.34 -14.96 3.40
N GLY A 95 -27.22 -15.03 2.07
CA GLY A 95 -26.59 -16.14 1.36
C GLY A 95 -27.52 -17.34 1.13
N ARG A 96 -28.84 -17.17 1.25
CA ARG A 96 -29.84 -18.20 0.94
C ARG A 96 -30.32 -18.09 -0.49
N VAL A 97 -30.57 -19.25 -1.09
CA VAL A 97 -30.96 -19.34 -2.50
C VAL A 97 -32.41 -19.76 -2.65
N SER A 98 -33.19 -18.95 -3.36
CA SER A 98 -34.58 -19.25 -3.72
C SER A 98 -34.72 -19.48 -5.22
N LEU A 99 -35.45 -20.53 -5.63
CA LEU A 99 -35.73 -20.81 -7.03
C LEU A 99 -36.94 -20.00 -7.51
N LEU A 100 -36.69 -18.98 -8.33
CA LEU A 100 -37.71 -18.07 -8.87
C LEU A 100 -38.37 -18.62 -10.15
N PHE A 101 -37.62 -19.36 -10.98
CA PHE A 101 -38.13 -19.98 -12.19
C PHE A 101 -37.42 -21.32 -12.47
N PRO A 102 -38.14 -22.42 -12.76
CA PRO A 102 -39.60 -22.57 -12.63
C PRO A 102 -40.11 -22.24 -11.23
N ASN A 103 -41.42 -22.05 -11.08
CA ASN A 103 -42.07 -21.89 -9.78
C ASN A 103 -43.39 -22.65 -9.70
N ARG A 104 -44.05 -22.62 -8.53
CA ARG A 104 -45.35 -23.28 -8.35
C ARG A 104 -46.40 -22.83 -9.38
N PHE A 105 -46.34 -21.56 -9.79
CA PHE A 105 -47.28 -20.93 -10.71
C PHE A 105 -46.85 -21.09 -12.18
N ASP A 106 -45.56 -21.18 -12.45
CA ASP A 106 -44.99 -21.27 -13.79
C ASP A 106 -43.94 -22.38 -13.88
N ARG A 107 -44.40 -23.58 -14.26
CA ARG A 107 -43.58 -24.80 -14.33
C ARG A 107 -42.96 -25.04 -15.71
N GLN A 108 -43.42 -24.33 -16.75
CA GLN A 108 -42.92 -24.56 -18.11
C GLN A 108 -41.62 -23.80 -18.34
N ASN A 109 -40.53 -24.42 -17.91
CA ASN A 109 -39.20 -23.84 -17.96
C ASN A 109 -38.44 -24.12 -19.27
N ARG A 110 -39.03 -24.84 -20.23
CA ARG A 110 -38.49 -24.89 -21.59
C ARG A 110 -38.92 -23.63 -22.36
N VAL A 111 -37.95 -22.80 -22.67
CA VAL A 111 -38.15 -21.45 -23.22
C VAL A 111 -37.56 -21.40 -24.64
N ARG A 112 -38.26 -20.71 -25.54
CA ARG A 112 -37.79 -20.50 -26.92
C ARG A 112 -36.73 -19.39 -27.00
N ALA A 113 -35.93 -19.40 -28.05
CA ALA A 113 -35.03 -18.28 -28.36
C ALA A 113 -35.78 -16.92 -28.37
N GLY A 114 -35.09 -15.86 -27.92
CA GLY A 114 -35.62 -14.50 -27.83
C GLY A 114 -35.64 -13.93 -26.42
N THR A 115 -36.36 -12.83 -26.23
CA THR A 115 -36.49 -12.13 -24.95
C THR A 115 -37.78 -12.48 -24.24
N HIS A 116 -37.69 -12.69 -22.93
CA HIS A 116 -38.80 -13.10 -22.06
C HIS A 116 -38.85 -12.21 -20.83
N ARG A 117 -40.04 -12.15 -20.22
CA ARG A 117 -40.30 -11.40 -19.00
C ARG A 117 -40.96 -12.31 -17.97
N LEU A 118 -40.53 -12.19 -16.72
CA LEU A 118 -41.18 -12.79 -15.57
C LEU A 118 -41.56 -11.68 -14.57
N PRO A 119 -42.66 -11.84 -13.83
CA PRO A 119 -43.67 -12.91 -13.92
C PRO A 119 -44.45 -12.93 -15.24
N ARG A 120 -44.86 -14.12 -15.72
CA ARG A 120 -45.62 -14.25 -16.98
C ARG A 120 -47.10 -13.95 -16.81
N ARG A 121 -47.81 -14.64 -15.90
CA ARG A 121 -49.21 -14.40 -15.54
C ARG A 121 -49.53 -15.07 -14.20
N GLY A 122 -50.29 -14.39 -13.34
CA GLY A 122 -50.92 -14.99 -12.14
C GLY A 122 -50.07 -15.05 -10.87
N TYR A 123 -48.91 -14.37 -10.84
CA TYR A 123 -48.07 -14.21 -9.64
C TYR A 123 -47.21 -12.93 -9.75
N ALA A 124 -46.68 -12.49 -8.62
CA ALA A 124 -45.72 -11.38 -8.51
C ALA A 124 -44.43 -11.88 -7.86
N PHE A 125 -43.29 -11.26 -8.19
CA PHE A 125 -42.11 -11.31 -7.35
C PHE A 125 -42.10 -10.04 -6.51
N GLU A 126 -42.02 -10.18 -5.20
CA GLU A 126 -41.91 -9.04 -4.27
C GLU A 126 -40.49 -9.02 -3.71
N ALA A 127 -39.88 -7.83 -3.67
CA ALA A 127 -38.61 -7.62 -2.99
C ALA A 127 -38.82 -7.83 -1.48
N ALA A 128 -38.35 -8.96 -0.96
CA ALA A 128 -38.53 -9.39 0.41
C ALA A 128 -37.24 -10.00 0.95
N GLY A 129 -37.09 -10.03 2.28
CA GLY A 129 -35.87 -10.52 2.92
C GLY A 129 -35.06 -9.40 3.57
N PRO A 130 -33.84 -9.71 4.06
CA PRO A 130 -32.96 -8.73 4.70
C PRO A 130 -32.51 -7.65 3.71
N PRO A 131 -32.50 -6.36 4.11
CA PRO A 131 -31.95 -5.30 3.27
C PRO A 131 -30.48 -5.57 2.90
N GLY A 132 -30.13 -5.45 1.62
CA GLY A 132 -28.79 -5.76 1.14
C GLY A 132 -28.69 -5.86 -0.37
N VAL A 133 -27.54 -6.33 -0.85
CA VAL A 133 -27.35 -6.66 -2.28
C VAL A 133 -27.80 -8.09 -2.49
N GLU A 134 -28.68 -8.29 -3.46
CA GLU A 134 -29.14 -9.60 -3.90
C GLU A 134 -28.66 -9.86 -5.33
N TYR A 135 -28.50 -11.13 -5.67
CA TYR A 135 -28.00 -11.55 -6.97
C TYR A 135 -28.98 -12.51 -7.63
N LEU A 136 -29.40 -12.18 -8.85
CA LEU A 136 -30.09 -13.14 -9.71
C LEU A 136 -29.06 -13.86 -10.55
N GLN A 137 -29.18 -15.18 -10.62
CA GLN A 137 -28.43 -15.98 -11.58
C GLN A 137 -29.38 -16.81 -12.42
N ILE A 138 -29.13 -16.80 -13.74
CA ILE A 138 -29.82 -17.60 -14.73
C ILE A 138 -28.90 -18.70 -15.24
N ILE A 139 -29.40 -19.92 -15.30
CA ILE A 139 -28.79 -21.04 -16.05
C ILE A 139 -29.72 -21.37 -17.21
N ALA A 140 -29.17 -21.40 -18.42
CA ALA A 140 -29.80 -22.00 -19.57
C ALA A 140 -29.07 -23.31 -19.92
N SER A 141 -29.81 -24.37 -20.25
CA SER A 141 -29.25 -25.66 -20.67
C SER A 141 -30.06 -26.27 -21.81
N ARG A 142 -29.39 -26.90 -22.79
CA ARG A 142 -30.02 -27.69 -23.86
C ARG A 142 -30.42 -29.09 -23.42
N THR A 143 -30.24 -29.42 -22.14
CA THR A 143 -30.77 -30.63 -21.50
C THR A 143 -31.41 -30.25 -20.15
N PRO A 144 -32.48 -30.95 -19.71
CA PRO A 144 -33.13 -30.63 -18.46
C PRO A 144 -32.21 -30.93 -17.27
N LEU A 145 -32.16 -29.99 -16.32
CA LEU A 145 -31.44 -30.11 -15.05
C LEU A 145 -32.42 -30.38 -13.90
N GLU A 146 -32.02 -31.24 -12.98
CA GLU A 146 -32.81 -31.64 -11.81
C GLU A 146 -32.38 -30.81 -10.58
N LEU A 147 -32.70 -29.51 -10.59
CA LEU A 147 -32.20 -28.56 -9.59
C LEU A 147 -33.10 -28.46 -8.33
N SER A 148 -34.42 -28.63 -8.46
CA SER A 148 -35.33 -28.65 -7.31
C SER A 148 -35.26 -29.99 -6.53
N ARG A 149 -35.77 -30.01 -5.29
CA ARG A 149 -36.08 -31.25 -4.57
C ARG A 149 -37.41 -31.83 -5.08
N GLU A 150 -37.58 -33.15 -5.04
CA GLU A 150 -38.88 -33.77 -5.32
C GLU A 150 -39.96 -33.19 -4.39
N GLY A 151 -41.10 -32.78 -4.95
CA GLY A 151 -42.20 -32.19 -4.19
C GLY A 151 -42.02 -30.72 -3.76
N ALA A 152 -40.90 -30.07 -4.10
CA ALA A 152 -40.61 -28.68 -3.69
C ALA A 152 -41.75 -27.69 -4.01
N TRP A 153 -42.38 -27.84 -5.17
CA TRP A 153 -43.46 -26.98 -5.67
C TRP A 153 -44.81 -27.18 -4.96
N ALA A 154 -44.95 -28.20 -4.11
CA ALA A 154 -46.17 -28.49 -3.38
C ALA A 154 -46.25 -27.71 -2.05
N GLN A 155 -45.09 -27.39 -1.46
CA GLN A 155 -45.00 -26.81 -0.12
C GLN A 155 -44.81 -25.29 -0.15
N GLU A 156 -44.02 -24.78 -1.10
CA GLU A 156 -43.65 -23.36 -1.16
C GLU A 156 -43.86 -22.79 -2.58
N PRO A 157 -44.30 -21.52 -2.72
CA PRO A 157 -44.42 -20.86 -4.03
C PRO A 157 -43.10 -20.78 -4.79
N PHE A 158 -42.02 -20.47 -4.06
CA PHE A 158 -40.63 -20.38 -4.52
C PHE A 158 -39.77 -21.24 -3.59
N PRO A 159 -39.30 -22.42 -4.02
CA PRO A 159 -38.55 -23.32 -3.16
C PRO A 159 -37.25 -22.72 -2.63
N ASP A 160 -37.05 -22.82 -1.31
CA ASP A 160 -35.73 -22.59 -0.69
C ASP A 160 -34.78 -23.76 -1.02
N LEU A 161 -33.69 -23.44 -1.72
CA LEU A 161 -32.64 -24.39 -2.09
C LEU A 161 -31.52 -24.48 -1.04
N GLY A 162 -31.59 -23.65 0.01
CA GLY A 162 -30.65 -23.60 1.13
C GLY A 162 -29.46 -22.69 0.87
N ALA A 163 -28.33 -23.01 1.51
CA ALA A 163 -27.09 -22.24 1.37
C ALA A 163 -26.51 -22.36 -0.05
N ALA A 164 -26.02 -21.24 -0.58
CA ALA A 164 -25.54 -21.12 -1.96
C ALA A 164 -24.50 -22.18 -2.37
N GLY A 165 -23.54 -22.50 -1.48
CA GLY A 165 -22.51 -23.51 -1.77
C GLY A 165 -23.04 -24.93 -2.00
N LEU A 166 -24.17 -25.31 -1.39
CA LEU A 166 -24.79 -26.61 -1.63
C LEU A 166 -25.44 -26.69 -3.02
N LEU A 167 -26.10 -25.60 -3.44
CA LEU A 167 -26.66 -25.52 -4.79
C LEU A 167 -25.55 -25.50 -5.84
N GLU A 168 -24.50 -24.71 -5.64
CA GLU A 168 -23.37 -24.64 -6.55
C GLU A 168 -22.76 -26.04 -6.79
N ALA A 169 -22.51 -26.79 -5.73
CA ALA A 169 -21.99 -28.16 -5.82
C ALA A 169 -22.94 -29.08 -6.61
N LYS A 170 -24.26 -28.98 -6.39
CA LYS A 170 -25.27 -29.77 -7.11
C LYS A 170 -25.32 -29.42 -8.59
N VAL A 171 -25.39 -28.13 -8.93
CA VAL A 171 -25.44 -27.66 -10.32
C VAL A 171 -24.14 -28.05 -11.03
N ARG A 172 -22.97 -27.79 -10.44
CA ARG A 172 -21.67 -28.15 -11.02
C ARG A 172 -21.55 -29.66 -11.27
N SER A 173 -22.12 -30.50 -10.41
CA SER A 173 -22.18 -31.95 -10.61
C SER A 173 -23.00 -32.34 -11.84
N GLN A 174 -24.17 -31.71 -12.04
CA GLN A 174 -25.02 -31.97 -13.20
C GLN A 174 -24.45 -31.39 -14.50
N LEU A 175 -23.87 -30.19 -14.47
CA LEU A 175 -23.28 -29.58 -15.66
C LEU A 175 -22.06 -30.34 -16.19
N ARG A 176 -21.39 -31.18 -15.38
CA ARG A 176 -20.31 -32.08 -15.86
C ARG A 176 -20.81 -33.11 -16.89
N THR A 177 -22.10 -33.43 -16.90
CA THR A 177 -22.69 -34.38 -17.85
C THR A 177 -23.32 -33.70 -19.07
N VAL A 178 -23.31 -32.36 -19.09
CA VAL A 178 -23.80 -31.53 -20.20
C VAL A 178 -22.60 -31.01 -21.00
N PRO A 179 -22.59 -31.09 -22.34
CA PRO A 179 -21.52 -30.50 -23.14
C PRO A 179 -21.33 -29.01 -22.81
N ALA A 180 -20.10 -28.51 -22.83
CA ALA A 180 -19.80 -27.13 -22.44
C ALA A 180 -20.55 -26.08 -23.29
N ASP A 181 -20.80 -26.38 -24.57
CA ASP A 181 -21.52 -25.50 -25.50
C ASP A 181 -23.06 -25.55 -25.35
N ASP A 182 -23.55 -26.44 -24.50
CA ASP A 182 -24.98 -26.71 -24.31
C ASP A 182 -25.58 -25.99 -23.11
N TRP A 183 -24.77 -25.28 -22.33
CA TRP A 183 -25.25 -24.51 -21.19
C TRP A 183 -24.58 -23.15 -21.11
N ALA A 184 -25.28 -22.20 -20.51
CA ALA A 184 -24.83 -20.83 -20.34
C ALA A 184 -25.32 -20.27 -19.03
N VAL A 185 -24.56 -19.35 -18.45
CA VAL A 185 -24.89 -18.70 -17.18
C VAL A 185 -24.69 -17.21 -17.28
N ALA A 186 -25.64 -16.45 -16.74
CA ALA A 186 -25.49 -15.02 -16.54
C ALA A 186 -26.02 -14.63 -15.17
N TRP A 187 -25.68 -13.43 -14.73
CA TRP A 187 -26.12 -12.91 -13.45
C TRP A 187 -26.32 -11.39 -13.52
N THR A 188 -27.09 -10.87 -12.58
CA THR A 188 -27.25 -9.44 -12.31
C THR A 188 -27.41 -9.22 -10.81
N SER A 189 -27.07 -8.03 -10.31
CA SER A 189 -27.32 -7.64 -8.93
C SER A 189 -28.34 -6.52 -8.84
N PHE A 190 -29.06 -6.48 -7.72
CA PHE A 190 -29.92 -5.37 -7.35
C PHE A 190 -29.87 -5.19 -5.83
N ARG A 191 -30.37 -4.05 -5.33
CA ARG A 191 -30.38 -3.75 -3.89
C ARG A 191 -31.81 -3.76 -3.34
N VAL A 192 -32.02 -4.47 -2.23
CA VAL A 192 -33.28 -4.45 -1.47
C VAL A 192 -33.13 -3.55 -0.24
N GLY A 193 -34.12 -2.71 -0.03
CA GLY A 193 -34.21 -1.79 1.10
C GLY A 193 -33.44 -0.48 0.90
N ARG A 194 -33.78 0.49 1.75
CA ARG A 194 -33.09 1.79 1.78
C ARG A 194 -31.65 1.57 2.25
N PRO A 195 -30.67 2.30 1.69
CA PRO A 195 -29.36 2.36 2.32
C PRO A 195 -29.59 2.76 3.78
N THR A 196 -29.11 1.95 4.72
CA THR A 196 -29.03 2.37 6.12
C THR A 196 -28.35 3.73 6.08
N PRO A 197 -28.97 4.81 6.59
CA PRO A 197 -28.29 6.08 6.68
C PRO A 197 -26.93 5.82 7.32
N PRO A 198 -25.83 6.38 6.80
CA PRO A 198 -24.56 6.28 7.50
C PRO A 198 -24.85 6.69 8.95
N PRO A 199 -24.32 5.94 9.94
CA PRO A 199 -24.54 6.29 11.34
C PRO A 199 -24.26 7.78 11.49
N PRO A 200 -25.09 8.52 12.25
CA PRO A 200 -24.87 9.95 12.44
C PRO A 200 -23.39 10.14 12.80
N PRO A 201 -22.70 11.13 12.21
CA PRO A 201 -21.29 11.34 12.49
C PRO A 201 -21.15 11.34 14.02
N PRO A 202 -20.20 10.54 14.57
CA PRO A 202 -20.01 10.49 16.00
C PRO A 202 -19.94 11.94 16.50
N ALA A 203 -20.63 12.23 17.60
CA ALA A 203 -20.62 13.55 18.22
C ALA A 203 -19.18 14.08 18.19
N PRO A 204 -18.94 15.35 17.82
CA PRO A 204 -17.61 15.88 17.63
C PRO A 204 -16.76 15.42 18.80
N ALA A 205 -15.74 14.60 18.49
CA ALA A 205 -14.91 14.01 19.52
C ALA A 205 -14.49 15.16 20.44
N PRO A 206 -14.55 15.00 21.77
CA PRO A 206 -13.98 16.00 22.67
C PRO A 206 -12.59 16.31 22.12
N PRO A 207 -12.20 17.61 22.02
CA PRO A 207 -11.01 18.03 21.31
C PRO A 207 -9.91 17.05 21.65
N ALA A 208 -9.40 16.36 20.62
CA ALA A 208 -8.47 15.27 20.81
C ALA A 208 -7.46 15.74 21.85
N LYS A 209 -7.37 15.04 22.99
CA LYS A 209 -6.37 15.36 24.01
C LYS A 209 -5.09 15.54 23.22
N PRO A 210 -4.44 16.73 23.26
CA PRO A 210 -3.27 16.98 22.43
C PRO A 210 -2.37 15.77 22.62
N LYS A 211 -2.02 15.10 21.50
CA LYS A 211 -1.28 13.85 21.54
C LYS A 211 -0.16 14.09 22.55
N ALA A 212 -0.20 13.37 23.67
CA ALA A 212 0.75 13.59 24.74
C ALA A 212 2.13 13.55 24.08
N TRP A 213 2.94 14.59 24.32
CA TRP A 213 4.29 14.64 23.79
C TRP A 213 4.95 13.31 24.13
N GLU A 214 5.16 12.48 23.11
CA GLU A 214 5.94 11.27 23.23
C GLU A 214 7.39 11.76 23.06
N PRO A 215 8.17 11.81 24.16
CA PRO A 215 9.57 12.18 24.04
C PRO A 215 10.25 11.12 23.20
N SER A 216 10.46 11.43 21.93
CA SER A 216 11.31 10.61 21.08
C SER A 216 12.67 11.27 20.99
N VAL A 217 13.69 10.52 21.37
CA VAL A 217 15.07 10.99 21.33
C VAL A 217 15.71 10.42 20.07
N HIS A 218 16.29 11.32 19.28
CA HIS A 218 17.11 11.03 18.12
C HIS A 218 18.58 11.03 18.57
N LEU A 219 19.31 9.98 18.25
CA LEU A 219 20.77 9.93 18.38
C LEU A 219 21.37 9.57 17.03
N GLY A 220 22.05 10.54 16.40
CA GLY A 220 22.67 10.41 15.09
C GLY A 220 24.19 10.40 15.16
N LEU A 221 24.80 9.62 14.27
CA LEU A 221 26.23 9.61 13.98
C LEU A 221 26.43 9.74 12.48
N ASP A 222 27.45 10.47 12.08
CA ASP A 222 27.74 10.70 10.67
C ASP A 222 29.22 10.78 10.36
N VAL A 223 29.54 10.42 9.12
CA VAL A 223 30.87 10.51 8.54
C VAL A 223 30.81 11.38 7.30
N GLY A 224 31.83 12.19 7.07
CA GLY A 224 31.90 13.03 5.89
C GLY A 224 33.27 13.02 5.23
N TRP A 225 33.28 13.25 3.92
CA TRP A 225 34.49 13.34 3.12
C TRP A 225 34.32 14.40 2.03
N GLY A 226 35.37 15.20 1.84
CA GLY A 226 35.38 16.23 0.83
C GLY A 226 36.71 16.97 0.74
N PRO A 227 36.89 17.77 -0.31
CA PRO A 227 38.03 18.68 -0.39
C PRO A 227 37.99 19.69 0.76
N ASP A 228 39.16 20.05 1.28
CA ASP A 228 39.27 21.18 2.19
C ASP A 228 38.92 22.48 1.43
N PRO A 229 37.95 23.29 1.91
CA PRO A 229 37.66 24.57 1.30
C PRO A 229 38.84 25.55 1.26
N ASP A 230 39.77 25.43 2.21
CA ASP A 230 40.98 26.25 2.28
C ASP A 230 42.13 25.62 1.45
N GLU A 231 42.10 24.31 1.18
CA GLU A 231 43.08 23.55 0.39
C GLU A 231 42.42 22.51 -0.54
N PRO A 232 41.90 22.90 -1.72
CA PRO A 232 41.01 22.05 -2.52
C PRO A 232 41.60 20.72 -3.01
N HIS A 233 42.93 20.60 -3.01
CA HIS A 233 43.65 19.39 -3.41
C HIS A 233 43.74 18.35 -2.27
N ARG A 234 43.37 18.72 -1.04
CA ARG A 234 43.44 17.90 0.15
C ARG A 234 42.06 17.38 0.51
N ILE A 235 41.88 16.06 0.49
CA ILE A 235 40.63 15.43 0.95
C ILE A 235 40.70 15.21 2.45
N ILE A 236 39.70 15.72 3.18
CA ILE A 236 39.62 15.58 4.64
C ILE A 236 38.45 14.69 5.02
N PHE A 237 38.69 13.82 6.01
CA PHE A 237 37.65 13.05 6.67
C PHE A 237 37.11 13.79 7.88
N SER A 238 35.81 13.61 8.13
CA SER A 238 35.11 14.20 9.26
C SER A 238 34.17 13.22 9.93
N PHE A 239 33.93 13.47 11.21
CA PHE A 239 33.02 12.69 12.05
C PHE A 239 32.09 13.65 12.77
N GLY A 240 30.83 13.28 12.89
CA GLY A 240 29.84 14.08 13.58
C GLY A 240 28.81 13.23 14.27
N GLY A 241 27.99 13.91 15.04
CA GLY A 241 26.80 13.33 15.62
C GLY A 241 25.86 14.42 16.11
N ASP A 242 24.59 14.06 16.23
CA ASP A 242 23.56 14.96 16.72
C ASP A 242 22.59 14.26 17.66
N VAL A 243 22.05 15.03 18.60
CA VAL A 243 21.05 14.57 19.57
C VAL A 243 19.89 15.56 19.62
N GLY A 244 18.67 15.05 19.76
CA GLY A 244 17.49 15.90 19.90
C GLY A 244 16.19 15.16 19.69
N SER A 245 15.17 15.86 19.18
CA SER A 245 13.97 15.24 18.64
C SER A 245 14.20 14.84 17.18
N PRO A 246 13.25 14.19 16.51
CA PRO A 246 13.32 13.97 15.05
C PRO A 246 13.27 15.27 14.22
N ASP A 247 12.80 16.37 14.80
CA ASP A 247 12.55 17.63 14.08
C ASP A 247 13.59 18.70 14.36
N LEU A 248 14.18 18.68 15.57
CA LEU A 248 15.17 19.63 16.04
C LEU A 248 16.29 18.89 16.76
N GLY A 249 17.54 19.22 16.48
CA GLY A 249 18.69 18.64 17.17
C GLY A 249 19.84 19.61 17.34
N LEU A 250 20.74 19.25 18.25
CA LEU A 250 22.04 19.89 18.42
C LEU A 250 23.10 18.86 18.08
N GLY A 251 24.06 19.26 17.27
CA GLY A 251 25.12 18.39 16.83
C GLY A 251 26.49 19.04 16.89
N PHE A 252 27.47 18.17 16.71
CA PHE A 252 28.88 18.49 16.78
C PHE A 252 29.60 17.75 15.67
N SER A 253 30.60 18.38 15.08
CA SER A 253 31.47 17.71 14.11
C SER A 253 32.94 18.05 14.29
N LEU A 254 33.79 17.12 13.84
CA LEU A 254 35.24 17.26 13.78
C LEU A 254 35.70 17.01 12.36
N ARG A 255 36.50 17.94 11.82
CA ARG A 255 37.23 17.77 10.57
C ARG A 255 38.71 17.62 10.88
N LEU A 256 39.35 16.55 10.39
CA LEU A 256 40.75 16.22 10.71
C LEU A 256 41.73 17.05 9.86
N THR A 257 41.73 18.36 10.09
CA THR A 257 42.46 19.41 9.36
C THR A 257 43.86 19.68 9.89
N GLY A 258 44.21 19.19 11.08
CA GLY A 258 45.50 19.45 11.70
C GLY A 258 46.70 19.11 10.80
N GLU A 259 47.64 20.04 10.72
CA GLU A 259 48.90 19.92 9.99
C GLU A 259 50.07 19.72 10.95
N GLU A 260 51.16 19.15 10.44
CA GLU A 260 52.43 19.15 11.15
C GLU A 260 52.98 20.59 11.24
N PRO A 261 53.54 21.00 12.39
CA PRO A 261 54.12 22.33 12.52
C PRO A 261 55.21 22.58 11.47
N HIS A 262 55.03 23.62 10.66
CA HIS A 262 56.01 24.05 9.67
C HIS A 262 56.25 25.56 9.75
N PRO A 263 57.34 26.09 9.16
CA PRO A 263 57.53 27.53 9.05
C PRO A 263 56.33 28.19 8.36
N GLY A 264 55.80 29.25 8.95
CA GLY A 264 54.59 29.92 8.45
C GLY A 264 53.32 29.55 9.22
N TRP A 265 52.16 29.96 8.68
CA TRP A 265 50.86 29.62 9.26
C TRP A 265 50.47 28.19 8.91
N TYR A 266 50.08 27.42 9.93
CA TYR A 266 49.60 26.05 9.78
C TYR A 266 48.33 25.82 10.61
N GLN A 267 47.51 24.86 10.19
CA GLN A 267 46.28 24.48 10.89
C GLN A 267 46.63 23.65 12.13
N ARG A 268 46.30 24.17 13.31
CA ARG A 268 46.59 23.51 14.58
C ARG A 268 45.38 22.72 15.06
N GLY A 269 45.48 21.40 15.02
CA GLY A 269 44.42 20.50 15.49
C GLY A 269 43.19 20.48 14.56
N PRO A 270 42.11 19.77 14.95
CA PRO A 270 40.93 19.62 14.12
C PRO A 270 40.09 20.90 14.06
N GLU A 271 39.38 21.07 12.96
CA GLU A 271 38.28 22.03 12.87
C GLU A 271 37.11 21.43 13.64
N THR A 272 36.57 22.21 14.57
CA THR A 272 35.45 21.78 15.41
C THR A 272 34.20 22.56 15.01
N GLU A 273 33.03 21.93 14.99
CA GLU A 273 31.76 22.57 14.66
C GLU A 273 30.71 22.28 15.74
N LEU A 274 29.85 23.26 16.00
CA LEU A 274 28.57 23.08 16.68
C LEU A 274 27.46 23.58 15.77
N TYR A 275 26.42 22.78 15.59
CA TYR A 275 25.32 23.09 14.68
C TYR A 275 23.95 22.75 15.26
N GLY A 276 22.95 23.54 14.87
CA GLY A 276 21.54 23.19 15.00
C GLY A 276 21.08 22.41 13.77
N ARG A 277 20.37 21.31 13.99
CA ARG A 277 19.76 20.48 12.94
C ARG A 277 18.25 20.72 12.93
N PHE A 278 17.69 20.88 11.74
CA PHE A 278 16.26 21.07 11.53
C PHE A 278 15.75 20.13 10.43
N THR A 279 14.54 19.60 10.62
CA THR A 279 13.81 18.92 9.55
C THR A 279 12.91 19.93 8.84
N LEU A 280 13.15 20.17 7.55
CA LEU A 280 12.40 21.14 6.74
C LEU A 280 11.05 20.59 6.29
N VAL A 281 11.06 19.36 5.78
CA VAL A 281 9.89 18.69 5.21
C VAL A 281 9.93 17.21 5.59
N ARG A 282 8.77 16.64 5.88
CA ARG A 282 8.59 15.19 6.08
C ARG A 282 7.40 14.70 5.26
N SER A 283 7.60 13.64 4.50
CA SER A 283 6.56 12.96 3.75
C SER A 283 6.72 11.45 3.91
N GLY A 284 5.85 10.84 4.73
CA GLY A 284 5.97 9.43 5.11
C GLY A 284 7.33 9.12 5.74
N SER A 285 8.04 8.16 5.16
CA SER A 285 9.39 7.76 5.58
C SER A 285 10.50 8.69 5.10
N PHE A 286 10.24 9.62 4.19
CA PHE A 286 11.24 10.52 3.63
C PHE A 286 11.23 11.89 4.33
N ASP A 287 12.41 12.48 4.51
CA ASP A 287 12.55 13.84 5.02
C ASP A 287 13.70 14.61 4.36
N VAL A 288 13.58 15.93 4.39
CA VAL A 288 14.66 16.86 4.04
C VAL A 288 15.13 17.53 5.32
N ARG A 289 16.43 17.46 5.59
CA ARG A 289 17.07 18.07 6.76
C ARG A 289 18.04 19.16 6.36
N THR A 290 18.17 20.15 7.23
CA THR A 290 19.16 21.21 7.13
C THR A 290 19.91 21.35 8.44
N GLY A 291 21.11 21.91 8.36
CA GLY A 291 21.94 22.23 9.51
C GLY A 291 22.55 23.61 9.36
N VAL A 292 22.59 24.38 10.45
CA VAL A 292 23.27 25.68 10.50
C VAL A 292 24.14 25.71 11.75
N GLY A 293 25.40 26.07 11.58
CA GLY A 293 26.37 26.03 12.66
C GLY A 293 27.51 27.03 12.53
N LEU A 294 28.42 26.94 13.49
CA LEU A 294 29.69 27.65 13.49
C LEU A 294 30.82 26.64 13.62
N ALA A 295 31.85 26.81 12.80
CA ALA A 295 33.08 26.03 12.84
C ALA A 295 34.25 26.90 13.31
N TRP A 296 35.10 26.34 14.17
CA TRP A 296 36.31 26.96 14.71
C TRP A 296 37.54 26.16 14.29
N GLN A 297 38.49 26.84 13.65
CA GLN A 297 39.82 26.29 13.35
C GLN A 297 40.88 27.16 14.04
N ALA A 298 41.73 26.53 14.86
CA ALA A 298 42.90 27.18 15.39
C ALA A 298 44.05 27.15 14.36
N TRP A 299 44.77 28.26 14.26
CA TRP A 299 45.96 28.44 13.43
C TRP A 299 47.11 28.87 14.31
N ALA A 300 48.31 28.39 14.00
CA ALA A 300 49.52 28.79 14.69
C ALA A 300 50.60 29.15 13.67
N TYR A 301 51.48 30.07 14.05
CA TYR A 301 52.65 30.43 13.25
C TYR A 301 53.87 29.65 13.74
N GLY A 302 54.39 28.75 12.92
CA GLY A 302 55.63 28.03 13.18
C GLY A 302 56.85 28.90 12.86
N GLY A 303 57.77 29.03 13.80
CA GLY A 303 58.98 29.83 13.66
C GLY A 303 59.54 30.32 14.99
N SER A 304 60.46 31.28 14.93
CA SER A 304 61.06 31.88 16.12
C SER A 304 60.06 32.78 16.87
N PRO A 305 60.15 32.88 18.22
CA PRO A 305 59.26 33.71 19.02
C PRO A 305 59.15 35.17 18.52
N PRO A 306 58.00 35.84 18.71
CA PRO A 306 56.84 35.43 19.51
C PRO A 306 55.91 34.45 18.79
N PHE A 307 55.40 33.45 19.54
CA PHE A 307 54.39 32.53 19.05
C PHE A 307 53.09 33.30 18.77
N ARG A 308 52.61 33.23 17.52
CA ARG A 308 51.34 33.81 17.10
C ARG A 308 50.31 32.71 16.89
N SER A 309 49.11 32.91 17.39
CA SER A 309 47.98 32.02 17.16
C SER A 309 46.71 32.82 16.92
N GLU A 310 45.86 32.32 16.02
CA GLU A 310 44.54 32.89 15.76
C GLU A 310 43.50 31.78 15.68
N THR A 311 42.25 32.09 15.98
CA THR A 311 41.12 31.18 15.79
C THR A 311 40.20 31.79 14.75
N ARG A 312 39.96 31.06 13.66
CA ARG A 312 39.03 31.47 12.61
C ARG A 312 37.69 30.81 12.84
N VAL A 313 36.63 31.63 12.86
CA VAL A 313 35.24 31.18 13.01
C VAL A 313 34.54 31.33 11.67
N ARG A 314 33.80 30.30 11.24
CA ARG A 314 33.11 30.29 9.95
C ARG A 314 31.67 29.79 10.09
N PRO A 315 30.70 30.42 9.42
CA PRO A 315 29.35 29.86 9.32
C PRO A 315 29.38 28.58 8.48
N THR A 316 28.48 27.67 8.81
CA THR A 316 28.37 26.35 8.18
C THR A 316 26.93 26.02 7.88
N PHE A 317 26.74 25.25 6.81
CA PHE A 317 25.44 24.86 6.28
C PHE A 317 25.48 23.41 5.82
N LEU A 318 24.43 22.68 6.16
CA LEU A 318 24.17 21.33 5.70
C LEU A 318 22.82 21.28 4.98
N LEU A 319 22.74 20.57 3.86
CA LEU A 319 21.47 20.14 3.29
C LEU A 319 21.54 18.65 3.01
N GLY A 320 20.53 17.90 3.44
CA GLY A 320 20.48 16.47 3.25
C GLY A 320 19.06 15.93 3.12
N ALA A 321 18.98 14.69 2.64
CA ALA A 321 17.77 13.91 2.55
C ALA A 321 17.92 12.64 3.40
N GLY A 322 16.85 12.27 4.09
CA GLY A 322 16.81 11.14 5.00
C GLY A 322 15.66 10.19 4.71
N PHE A 323 15.81 8.98 5.23
CA PHE A 323 14.81 7.92 5.17
C PHE A 323 14.69 7.21 6.51
N ARG A 324 13.46 7.03 6.98
CA ARG A 324 13.10 6.37 8.24
C ARG A 324 12.53 4.98 8.02
N GLN A 325 13.04 4.01 8.77
CA GLN A 325 12.62 2.61 8.77
C GLN A 325 12.47 2.13 10.22
N GLY A 326 11.24 2.12 10.74
CA GLY A 326 10.99 1.82 12.14
C GLY A 326 11.73 2.80 13.07
N PRO A 327 12.52 2.32 14.06
CA PRO A 327 13.35 3.18 14.90
C PRO A 327 14.63 3.65 14.19
N GLY A 328 14.96 3.09 13.02
CA GLY A 328 16.16 3.42 12.26
C GLY A 328 15.97 4.62 11.34
N TYR A 329 17.04 5.39 11.18
CA TYR A 329 17.10 6.54 10.29
C TYR A 329 18.44 6.56 9.56
N THR A 330 18.41 6.83 8.26
CA THR A 330 19.62 6.98 7.43
C THR A 330 19.50 8.23 6.61
N TRP A 331 20.61 8.93 6.35
CA TRP A 331 20.58 10.16 5.58
C TRP A 331 21.89 10.42 4.85
N VAL A 332 21.78 11.14 3.74
CA VAL A 332 22.91 11.64 2.97
C VAL A 332 22.74 13.14 2.75
N GLY A 333 23.82 13.89 2.77
CA GLY A 333 23.78 15.32 2.55
C GLY A 333 25.11 15.89 2.10
N TYR A 334 25.08 17.18 1.80
CA TYR A 334 26.27 17.96 1.51
C TYR A 334 26.43 19.04 2.57
N HIS A 335 27.63 19.13 3.10
CA HIS A 335 28.03 20.14 4.06
C HIS A 335 29.12 21.02 3.47
N VAL A 336 28.95 22.34 3.53
CA VAL A 336 29.82 23.31 2.86
C VAL A 336 31.29 23.25 3.26
N ARG A 337 31.60 22.67 4.43
CA ARG A 337 32.98 22.48 4.92
C ARG A 337 33.42 21.03 5.04
N ARG A 338 32.51 20.06 4.96
CA ARG A 338 32.81 18.62 5.16
C ARG A 338 32.61 17.80 3.88
N GLY A 339 32.07 18.40 2.82
CA GLY A 339 31.75 17.73 1.58
C GLY A 339 30.53 16.84 1.72
N MET A 340 30.60 15.64 1.15
CA MET A 340 29.54 14.64 1.28
C MET A 340 29.52 14.11 2.70
N VAL A 341 28.32 13.92 3.26
CA VAL A 341 28.09 13.39 4.60
C VAL A 341 27.05 12.28 4.50
N LEU A 342 27.33 11.17 5.17
CA LEU A 342 26.42 10.03 5.33
C LEU A 342 26.25 9.79 6.82
N GLY A 343 25.01 9.65 7.27
CA GLY A 343 24.74 9.38 8.67
C GLY A 343 23.63 8.38 8.90
N VAL A 344 23.65 7.85 10.12
CA VAL A 344 22.66 6.91 10.65
C VAL A 344 22.21 7.41 12.01
N ALA A 345 20.97 7.15 12.39
CA ALA A 345 20.45 7.50 13.69
C ALA A 345 19.41 6.49 14.18
N LEU A 346 19.21 6.49 15.49
CA LEU A 346 18.14 5.74 16.15
C LEU A 346 17.18 6.70 16.82
N GLN A 347 15.89 6.37 16.73
CA GLN A 347 14.79 7.03 17.42
C GLN A 347 14.25 6.08 18.49
N PHE A 348 14.23 6.53 19.74
CA PHE A 348 13.77 5.77 20.90
C PHE A 348 12.80 6.58 21.75
#